data_AF-A0A6S6W618-F1
#
_entry.id   AF-A0A6S6W618-F1
#
_cell.length_a   1.000
_cell.length_b   1.000
_cell.length_c   1.000
_cell.angle_alpha   90.00
_cell.angle_beta   90.00
_cell.angle_gamma   90.00
#
_symmetry.space_group_name_H-M   'P 1'
#
loop_
_entity.id
_entity.type
_entity.pdbx_description
1 polymer ?
#
loop_
_entity_poly.entity_id
_entity_poly.type
_entity_poly.pdbx_seq_one_letter_code
_entity_poly.pdbx_strand_id
1 'polypeptide(L)'
;MLCRDMRVQPARRAQGEKPTEIRAPAISNFHGANNIEDPTNSAELSPAGLKAFKEELNIFKILFDQYKNDLRKYEKEQSDLQHISAFIQSTISTHLQSTCLIPQQTIREWLVNLRNTVGVDNDVEMTRARERYQAALRPMRSVAHWDTWLSKYDHAATQAEKYKVPELQRLSVVQDDFVKAVNKVEPMWATNFRGGGSRLPKTSRREMLKQFREHMILNHPTRDVKLHAALAAHEDIYDNALAGARPEGDLESRSKTDELSR
;
A
#
# COMPACT_ATOMS: atom_id res chain seq x y z
N MET A 1 45.83 -17.98 3.64
CA MET A 1 44.91 -16.86 3.33
C MET A 1 44.40 -17.06 1.91
N LEU A 2 43.14 -17.47 1.74
CA LEU A 2 42.43 -17.40 0.47
C LEU A 2 40.99 -16.98 0.80
N CYS A 3 40.72 -15.67 0.75
CA CYS A 3 39.36 -15.15 0.62
C CYS A 3 38.87 -15.52 -0.78
N ARG A 4 37.80 -16.31 -0.88
CA ARG A 4 37.03 -16.44 -2.12
C ARG A 4 35.66 -15.82 -1.89
N ASP A 5 35.41 -14.75 -2.64
CA ASP A 5 34.12 -14.08 -2.76
C ASP A 5 33.03 -15.09 -3.13
N MET A 6 32.24 -15.54 -2.14
CA MET A 6 30.92 -16.14 -2.40
C MET A 6 29.95 -15.02 -2.74
N ARG A 7 30.03 -14.53 -3.97
CA ARG A 7 29.00 -13.66 -4.53
C ARG A 7 27.79 -14.53 -4.89
N VAL A 8 26.94 -14.80 -3.90
CA VAL A 8 25.57 -15.28 -4.15
C VAL A 8 24.86 -14.17 -4.92
N GLN A 9 24.72 -14.35 -6.22
CA GLN A 9 23.93 -13.42 -7.03
C GLN A 9 22.47 -13.54 -6.57
N PRO A 10 21.85 -12.47 -6.04
CA PRO A 10 20.42 -12.49 -5.82
C PRO A 10 19.76 -12.60 -7.19
N ALA A 11 19.08 -13.73 -7.44
CA ALA A 11 18.26 -13.89 -8.62
C ALA A 11 17.25 -12.72 -8.65
N ARG A 12 17.43 -11.80 -9.61
CA ARG A 12 16.53 -10.68 -9.82
C ARG A 12 15.13 -11.23 -10.05
N ARG A 13 14.20 -10.78 -9.22
CA ARG A 13 12.77 -11.09 -9.30
C ARG A 13 12.23 -10.74 -10.69
N ALA A 14 11.92 -11.74 -11.50
CA ALA A 14 10.99 -11.61 -12.61
C ALA A 14 9.59 -11.92 -12.07
N GLN A 15 8.73 -10.90 -12.04
CA GLN A 15 7.32 -11.08 -11.69
C GLN A 15 6.63 -11.82 -12.84
N GLY A 16 6.14 -13.04 -12.60
CA GLY A 16 5.18 -13.67 -13.51
C GLY A 16 5.25 -15.18 -13.68
N GLU A 17 6.33 -15.84 -13.29
CA GLU A 17 6.51 -17.28 -13.57
C GLU A 17 6.42 -18.16 -12.34
N LYS A 18 6.12 -19.44 -12.60
CA LYS A 18 5.89 -20.56 -11.69
C LYS A 18 6.68 -20.47 -10.37
N PRO A 19 6.12 -21.01 -9.25
CA PRO A 19 6.79 -21.06 -7.96
C PRO A 19 8.26 -21.45 -8.12
N THR A 20 9.15 -20.57 -7.68
CA THR A 20 10.58 -20.68 -7.97
C THR A 20 11.11 -21.96 -7.33
N GLU A 21 11.70 -22.82 -8.15
CA GLU A 21 12.27 -24.08 -7.69
C GLU A 21 13.37 -23.80 -6.67
N ILE A 22 13.21 -24.31 -5.45
CA ILE A 22 14.18 -24.11 -4.38
C ILE A 22 15.36 -25.01 -4.66
N ARG A 23 16.46 -24.42 -5.14
CA ARG A 23 17.73 -25.13 -5.30
C ARG A 23 18.36 -25.32 -3.92
N ALA A 24 18.58 -26.57 -3.52
CA ALA A 24 19.38 -26.90 -2.35
C ALA A 24 20.80 -26.32 -2.47
N PRO A 25 21.44 -25.88 -1.36
CA PRO A 25 22.83 -25.42 -1.40
C PRO A 25 23.73 -26.56 -1.91
N ALA A 26 24.44 -26.30 -3.02
CA ALA A 26 25.32 -27.29 -3.61
C ALA A 26 26.56 -27.52 -2.73
N ILE A 27 26.82 -28.77 -2.36
CA ILE A 27 27.97 -29.22 -1.55
C ILE A 27 29.29 -29.09 -2.35
N SER A 28 29.23 -28.82 -3.66
CA SER A 28 30.33 -28.89 -4.62
C SER A 28 31.48 -27.88 -4.43
N ASN A 29 31.41 -26.98 -3.45
CA ASN A 29 32.45 -25.97 -3.22
C ASN A 29 33.48 -26.36 -2.15
N PHE A 30 33.34 -27.53 -1.52
CA PHE A 30 34.38 -28.10 -0.65
C PHE A 30 35.35 -28.92 -1.49
N HIS A 31 36.40 -28.30 -2.04
CA HIS A 31 37.56 -29.03 -2.57
C HIS A 31 38.60 -29.15 -1.46
N GLY A 32 38.76 -30.35 -0.90
CA GLY A 32 39.94 -30.70 -0.12
C GLY A 32 41.18 -30.56 -0.99
N ALA A 33 42.25 -29.96 -0.47
CA ALA A 33 43.52 -29.95 -1.18
C ALA A 33 43.98 -31.40 -1.39
N ASN A 34 44.21 -31.81 -2.64
CA ASN A 34 44.65 -33.16 -2.97
C ASN A 34 45.87 -33.56 -2.11
N ASN A 35 45.76 -34.70 -1.42
CA ASN A 35 46.76 -35.33 -0.52
C ASN A 35 46.82 -34.84 0.94
N ILE A 36 45.73 -34.33 1.50
CA ILE A 36 45.57 -34.20 2.96
C ILE A 36 44.50 -35.23 3.36
N GLU A 37 44.85 -36.22 4.19
CA GLU A 37 43.84 -37.08 4.83
C GLU A 37 42.86 -36.18 5.58
N ASP A 38 41.57 -36.26 5.23
CA ASP A 38 40.55 -35.47 5.89
C ASP A 38 40.55 -35.84 7.37
N PRO A 39 40.84 -34.88 8.29
CA PRO A 39 40.93 -35.17 9.71
C PRO A 39 39.60 -35.75 10.18
N THR A 40 39.66 -36.96 10.74
CA THR A 40 38.47 -37.72 11.12
C THR A 40 37.88 -37.19 12.44
N ASN A 41 38.70 -36.44 13.20
CA ASN A 41 38.31 -35.82 14.45
C ASN A 41 38.74 -34.35 14.51
N SER A 42 37.84 -33.48 15.00
CA SER A 42 38.10 -32.07 15.26
C SER A 42 39.32 -31.79 16.16
N ALA A 43 39.76 -32.78 16.94
CA ALA A 43 40.96 -32.72 17.77
C ALA A 43 42.29 -32.81 16.98
N GLU A 44 42.26 -33.25 15.72
CA GLU A 44 43.43 -33.38 14.84
C GLU A 44 43.72 -32.09 14.06
N LEU A 45 42.84 -31.09 14.17
CA LEU A 45 42.95 -29.83 13.47
C LEU A 45 43.93 -28.87 14.17
N SER A 46 44.76 -28.19 13.38
CA SER A 46 45.52 -27.04 13.86
C SER A 46 44.57 -25.96 14.43
N PRO A 47 45.03 -25.06 15.31
CA PRO A 47 44.19 -23.97 15.83
C PRO A 47 43.54 -23.12 14.74
N ALA A 48 44.23 -22.93 13.60
CA ALA A 48 43.69 -22.25 12.43
C ALA A 48 42.62 -23.08 11.70
N GLY A 49 42.82 -24.39 11.58
CA GLY A 49 41.85 -25.33 11.01
C GLY A 49 40.57 -25.44 11.84
N LEU A 50 40.69 -25.46 13.17
CA LEU A 50 39.55 -25.50 14.09
C LEU A 50 38.73 -24.20 14.03
N LYS A 51 39.39 -23.06 13.81
CA LYS A 51 38.72 -21.77 13.56
C LYS A 51 37.99 -21.76 12.21
N ALA A 52 38.62 -22.25 11.14
CA ALA A 52 38.01 -22.34 9.82
C ALA A 52 36.78 -23.26 9.81
N PHE A 53 36.88 -24.44 10.43
CA PHE A 53 35.78 -25.38 10.57
C PHE A 53 34.58 -24.77 11.32
N LYS A 54 34.83 -24.04 12.42
CA LYS A 54 33.76 -23.34 13.15
C LYS A 54 33.06 -22.27 12.29
N GLU A 55 33.81 -21.55 11.48
CA GLU A 55 33.26 -20.55 10.56
C GLU A 55 32.42 -21.21 9.46
N GLU A 56 32.90 -22.31 8.88
CA GLU A 56 32.16 -23.08 7.88
C GLU A 56 30.87 -23.68 8.45
N LEU A 57 30.89 -24.19 9.68
CA LEU A 57 29.68 -24.64 10.37
C LEU A 57 28.67 -23.51 10.57
N ASN A 58 29.15 -22.30 10.93
CA ASN A 58 28.29 -21.13 11.06
C ASN A 58 27.67 -20.74 9.71
N ILE A 59 28.47 -20.73 8.63
CA ILE A 59 27.99 -20.45 7.28
C ILE A 59 26.96 -21.49 6.84
N PHE A 60 27.25 -22.78 7.04
CA PHE A 60 26.32 -23.87 6.72
C PHE A 60 25.00 -23.71 7.47
N LYS A 61 25.06 -23.39 8.77
CA LYS A 61 23.86 -23.16 9.59
C LYS A 61 23.00 -22.01 9.03
N ILE A 62 23.63 -20.90 8.67
CA ILE A 62 22.93 -19.74 8.07
C ILE A 62 22.27 -20.14 6.74
N LEU A 63 23.00 -20.84 5.85
CA LEU A 63 22.47 -21.28 4.56
C LEU A 63 21.33 -22.29 4.72
N PHE A 64 21.42 -23.19 5.69
CA PHE A 64 20.39 -24.16 5.99
C PHE A 64 19.12 -23.50 6.54
N ASP A 65 19.28 -22.51 7.44
CA ASP A 65 18.15 -21.72 7.95
C ASP A 65 17.48 -20.89 6.84
N GLN A 66 18.26 -20.33 5.90
CA GLN A 66 17.74 -19.66 4.70
C GLN A 66 16.93 -20.62 3.83
N TYR A 67 17.49 -21.79 3.51
CA TYR A 67 16.79 -22.83 2.76
C TYR A 67 15.46 -23.24 3.42
N LYS A 68 15.45 -23.46 4.75
CA LYS A 68 14.23 -23.77 5.50
C LYS A 68 13.19 -22.66 5.45
N ASN A 69 13.63 -21.39 5.43
CA ASN A 69 12.72 -20.26 5.31
C ASN A 69 12.14 -20.18 3.90
N ASP A 70 12.95 -20.40 2.88
CA ASP A 70 12.50 -20.36 1.48
C ASP A 70 11.57 -21.52 1.15
N LEU A 71 11.83 -22.72 1.69
CA LEU A 71 10.91 -23.87 1.64
C LEU A 71 9.54 -23.54 2.22
N ARG A 72 9.51 -22.96 3.42
CA ARG A 72 8.25 -22.55 4.06
C ARG A 72 7.49 -21.50 3.24
N LYS A 73 8.20 -20.55 2.60
CA LYS A 73 7.56 -19.56 1.73
C LYS A 73 6.95 -20.22 0.49
N TYR A 74 7.70 -21.11 -0.15
CA TYR A 74 7.24 -21.83 -1.34
C TYR A 74 6.01 -22.71 -1.04
N GLU A 75 6.03 -23.47 0.06
CA GLU A 75 4.88 -24.29 0.48
C GLU A 75 3.64 -23.41 0.72
N LYS A 76 3.84 -22.25 1.36
CA LYS A 76 2.78 -21.27 1.57
C LYS A 76 2.24 -20.72 0.24
N GLU A 77 3.12 -20.32 -0.68
CA GLU A 77 2.72 -19.83 -2.00
C GLU A 77 1.93 -20.89 -2.78
N GLN A 78 2.34 -22.15 -2.73
CA GLN A 78 1.60 -23.26 -3.34
C GLN A 78 0.22 -23.44 -2.73
N SER A 79 0.13 -23.43 -1.39
CA SER A 79 -1.14 -23.49 -0.68
C SER A 79 -2.06 -22.33 -1.08
N ASP A 80 -1.53 -21.10 -1.10
CA ASP A 80 -2.29 -19.90 -1.48
C ASP A 80 -2.79 -19.98 -2.93
N LEU A 81 -1.97 -20.47 -3.87
CA LEU A 81 -2.37 -20.69 -5.26
C LEU A 81 -3.45 -21.76 -5.39
N GLN A 82 -3.38 -22.85 -4.63
CA GLN A 82 -4.43 -23.87 -4.59
C GLN A 82 -5.75 -23.30 -4.04
N HIS A 83 -5.68 -22.49 -2.97
CA HIS A 83 -6.84 -21.80 -2.43
C HIS A 83 -7.49 -20.86 -3.45
N ILE A 84 -6.69 -20.06 -4.16
CA ILE A 84 -7.19 -19.17 -5.22
C ILE A 84 -7.85 -19.99 -6.34
N SER A 85 -7.21 -21.07 -6.79
CA SER A 85 -7.76 -21.94 -7.83
C SER A 85 -9.11 -22.54 -7.44
N ALA A 86 -9.20 -23.11 -6.22
CA ALA A 86 -10.44 -23.67 -5.69
C ALA A 86 -11.54 -22.60 -5.53
N PHE A 87 -11.18 -21.39 -5.09
CA PHE A 87 -12.10 -20.26 -5.00
C PHE A 87 -12.66 -19.86 -6.38
N ILE A 88 -11.81 -19.74 -7.40
CA ILE A 88 -12.25 -19.43 -8.76
C ILE A 88 -13.18 -20.53 -9.29
N GLN A 89 -12.81 -21.80 -9.12
CA GLN A 89 -13.63 -22.94 -9.58
C GLN A 89 -15.00 -23.01 -8.87
N SER A 90 -15.06 -22.70 -7.58
CA SER A 90 -16.32 -22.73 -6.81
C SER A 90 -17.25 -21.55 -7.08
N THR A 91 -16.72 -20.39 -7.48
CA THR A 91 -17.50 -19.16 -7.68
C THR A 91 -18.09 -19.01 -9.08
N ILE A 92 -17.59 -19.78 -10.03
CA ILE A 92 -17.89 -19.61 -11.45
C ILE A 92 -18.77 -20.77 -11.94
N SER A 93 -19.75 -20.45 -12.79
CA SER A 93 -20.64 -21.47 -13.39
C SER A 93 -19.89 -22.52 -14.20
N THR A 94 -20.39 -23.75 -14.24
CA THR A 94 -19.77 -24.89 -14.92
C THR A 94 -19.44 -24.61 -16.40
N HIS A 95 -20.32 -23.90 -17.12
CA HIS A 95 -20.10 -23.52 -18.52
C HIS A 95 -18.86 -22.63 -18.71
N LEU A 96 -18.66 -21.66 -17.80
CA LEU A 96 -17.49 -20.79 -17.83
C LEU A 96 -16.23 -21.53 -17.39
N GLN A 97 -16.33 -22.53 -16.51
CA GLN A 97 -15.19 -23.38 -16.18
C GLN A 97 -14.66 -24.10 -17.41
N SER A 98 -15.55 -24.74 -18.19
CA SER A 98 -15.15 -25.46 -19.40
C SER A 98 -14.58 -24.56 -20.50
N THR A 99 -15.00 -23.29 -20.55
CA THR A 99 -14.61 -22.37 -21.63
C THR A 99 -13.41 -21.48 -21.26
N CYS A 100 -13.28 -21.08 -19.98
CA CYS A 100 -12.30 -20.08 -19.54
C CYS A 100 -11.12 -20.65 -18.74
N LEU A 101 -11.29 -21.79 -18.05
CA LEU A 101 -10.26 -22.41 -17.20
C LEU A 101 -9.56 -23.56 -17.91
N ILE A 102 -8.57 -23.24 -18.75
CA ILE A 102 -7.78 -24.23 -19.49
C ILE A 102 -6.68 -24.82 -18.58
N PRO A 103 -6.58 -26.15 -18.38
CA PRO A 103 -5.66 -26.75 -17.39
C PRO A 103 -4.18 -26.42 -17.57
N GLN A 104 -3.74 -26.09 -18.80
CA GLN A 104 -2.35 -25.75 -19.11
C GLN A 104 -2.03 -24.26 -18.87
N GLN A 105 -3.04 -23.45 -18.57
CA GLN A 105 -2.89 -22.01 -18.36
C GLN A 105 -2.67 -21.68 -16.89
N THR A 106 -2.02 -20.54 -16.67
CA THR A 106 -1.83 -19.94 -15.36
C THR A 106 -3.14 -19.35 -14.83
N ILE A 107 -3.24 -19.19 -13.52
CA ILE A 107 -4.37 -18.49 -12.88
C ILE A 107 -4.58 -17.08 -13.45
N ARG A 108 -3.49 -16.38 -13.83
CA ARG A 108 -3.58 -15.05 -14.45
C ARG A 108 -4.30 -15.09 -15.80
N GLU A 109 -3.98 -16.08 -16.63
CA GLU A 109 -4.62 -16.28 -17.93
C GLU A 109 -6.10 -16.66 -17.76
N TRP A 110 -6.43 -17.50 -16.77
CA TRP A 110 -7.83 -17.78 -16.43
C TRP A 110 -8.60 -16.50 -16.10
N LEU A 111 -8.04 -15.61 -15.27
CA LEU A 111 -8.67 -14.33 -14.93
C LEU A 111 -8.84 -13.41 -16.14
N VAL A 112 -7.89 -13.41 -17.08
CA VAL A 112 -8.00 -12.65 -18.33
C VAL A 112 -9.13 -13.22 -19.21
N ASN A 113 -9.20 -14.54 -19.38
CA ASN A 113 -10.27 -15.18 -20.16
C ASN A 113 -11.65 -14.91 -19.57
N LEU A 114 -11.76 -15.02 -18.24
CA LEU A 114 -12.98 -14.70 -17.52
C LEU A 114 -13.37 -13.24 -17.73
N ARG A 115 -12.42 -12.32 -17.61
CA ARG A 115 -12.67 -10.90 -17.88
C ARG A 115 -13.10 -10.65 -19.33
N ASN A 116 -12.55 -11.36 -20.31
CA ASN A 116 -12.92 -11.16 -21.70
C ASN A 116 -14.30 -11.77 -22.03
N THR A 117 -14.68 -12.84 -21.33
CA THR A 117 -15.93 -13.59 -21.60
C THR A 117 -17.13 -13.00 -20.87
N VAL A 118 -16.94 -12.60 -19.61
CA VAL A 118 -18.02 -12.09 -18.73
C VAL A 118 -17.73 -10.72 -18.12
N GLY A 119 -16.54 -10.17 -18.36
CA GLY A 119 -16.23 -8.84 -17.88
C GLY A 119 -17.10 -7.81 -18.57
N VAL A 120 -17.43 -6.76 -17.82
CA VAL A 120 -18.18 -5.64 -18.36
C VAL A 120 -17.24 -4.75 -19.15
N ASP A 121 -17.65 -4.37 -20.36
CA ASP A 121 -16.91 -3.44 -21.20
C ASP A 121 -16.67 -2.12 -20.49
N ASN A 122 -15.50 -1.52 -20.75
CA ASN A 122 -15.13 -0.25 -20.14
C ASN A 122 -16.14 0.86 -20.49
N ASP A 123 -16.70 0.86 -21.70
CA ASP A 123 -17.72 1.82 -22.12
C ASP A 123 -19.03 1.68 -21.33
N VAL A 124 -19.44 0.44 -21.05
CA VAL A 124 -20.59 0.14 -20.19
C VAL A 124 -20.31 0.55 -18.74
N GLU A 125 -19.11 0.29 -18.22
CA GLU A 125 -18.74 0.75 -16.87
C GLU A 125 -18.61 2.28 -16.77
N MET A 126 -18.13 2.95 -17.82
CA MET A 126 -18.12 4.42 -17.92
C MET A 126 -19.55 4.96 -17.86
N THR A 127 -20.48 4.37 -18.62
CA THR A 127 -21.89 4.75 -18.63
C THR A 127 -22.52 4.57 -17.24
N ARG A 128 -22.29 3.42 -16.61
CA ARG A 128 -22.75 3.15 -15.23
C ARG A 128 -22.13 4.10 -14.21
N ALA A 129 -20.84 4.43 -14.34
CA ALA A 129 -20.17 5.36 -13.46
C ALA A 129 -20.74 6.79 -13.60
N ARG A 130 -21.04 7.21 -14.84
CA ARG A 130 -21.73 8.46 -15.13
C ARG A 130 -23.12 8.50 -14.51
N GLU A 131 -23.91 7.44 -14.65
CA GLU A 131 -25.24 7.33 -14.03
C GLU A 131 -25.17 7.41 -12.50
N ARG A 132 -24.23 6.70 -11.87
CA ARG A 132 -24.01 6.76 -10.42
C ARG A 132 -23.61 8.16 -9.96
N TYR A 133 -22.75 8.83 -10.71
CA TYR A 133 -22.35 10.22 -10.42
C TYR A 133 -23.55 11.17 -10.51
N GLN A 134 -24.33 11.11 -11.58
CA GLN A 134 -25.55 11.91 -11.75
C GLN A 134 -26.59 11.62 -10.66
N ALA A 135 -26.72 10.36 -10.24
CA ALA A 135 -27.60 9.99 -9.12
C ALA A 135 -27.12 10.55 -7.78
N ALA A 136 -25.80 10.63 -7.56
CA ALA A 136 -25.21 11.22 -6.37
C ALA A 136 -25.29 12.76 -6.35
N LEU A 137 -25.32 13.40 -7.52
CA LEU A 137 -25.56 14.84 -7.68
C LEU A 137 -27.00 15.29 -7.40
N ARG A 138 -27.91 14.35 -7.12
CA ARG A 138 -29.28 14.71 -6.71
C ARG A 138 -29.21 15.66 -5.51
N PRO A 139 -29.95 16.79 -5.54
CA PRO A 139 -29.87 17.80 -4.50
C PRO A 139 -30.06 17.21 -3.11
N MET A 140 -29.20 17.61 -2.19
CA MET A 140 -29.30 17.20 -0.80
C MET A 140 -30.66 17.64 -0.26
N ARG A 141 -31.39 16.72 0.39
CA ARG A 141 -32.76 16.98 0.85
C ARG A 141 -32.85 17.38 2.32
N SER A 142 -31.86 17.00 3.12
CA SER A 142 -31.85 17.22 4.56
C SER A 142 -30.41 17.38 5.06
N VAL A 143 -30.24 18.31 6.00
CA VAL A 143 -28.99 18.54 6.73
C VAL A 143 -28.61 17.33 7.58
N ALA A 144 -29.58 16.60 8.14
CA ALA A 144 -29.33 15.56 9.16
C ALA A 144 -28.43 14.40 8.68
N HIS A 145 -28.35 14.17 7.36
CA HIS A 145 -27.56 13.09 6.77
C HIS A 145 -26.51 13.61 5.78
N TRP A 146 -26.00 14.82 6.01
CA TRP A 146 -25.03 15.46 5.13
C TRP A 146 -23.75 14.63 4.95
N ASP A 147 -23.23 14.00 6.01
CA ASP A 147 -21.99 13.20 5.97
C ASP A 147 -22.16 11.95 5.07
N THR A 148 -23.30 11.27 5.20
CA THR A 148 -23.64 10.12 4.34
C THR A 148 -23.82 10.55 2.88
N TRP A 149 -24.46 11.69 2.64
CA TRP A 149 -24.60 12.23 1.28
C TRP A 149 -23.24 12.58 0.68
N LEU A 150 -22.38 13.26 1.44
CA LEU A 150 -21.04 13.66 1.02
C LEU A 150 -20.16 12.46 0.68
N SER A 151 -20.22 11.41 1.52
CA SER A 151 -19.50 10.15 1.29
C SER A 151 -19.97 9.42 0.03
N LYS A 152 -21.29 9.39 -0.22
CA LYS A 152 -21.86 8.83 -1.46
C LYS A 152 -21.41 9.60 -2.70
N TYR A 153 -21.40 10.92 -2.61
CA TYR A 153 -20.89 11.78 -3.68
C TYR A 153 -19.40 11.54 -3.96
N ASP A 154 -18.54 11.56 -2.93
CA ASP A 154 -17.10 11.38 -3.09
C ASP A 154 -16.75 10.00 -3.67
N HIS A 155 -17.46 8.95 -3.22
CA HIS A 155 -17.32 7.62 -3.79
C HIS A 155 -17.71 7.58 -5.27
N ALA A 156 -18.88 8.12 -5.62
CA ALA A 156 -19.35 8.15 -7.01
C ALA A 156 -18.44 8.98 -7.92
N ALA A 157 -17.97 10.13 -7.45
CA ALA A 157 -17.04 10.99 -8.19
C ALA A 157 -15.69 10.30 -8.43
N THR A 158 -15.15 9.61 -7.42
CA THR A 158 -13.90 8.85 -7.55
C THR A 158 -14.04 7.70 -8.55
N GLN A 159 -15.18 7.00 -8.57
CA GLN A 159 -15.45 5.98 -9.59
C GLN A 159 -15.58 6.58 -10.99
N ALA A 160 -16.24 7.73 -11.13
CA ALA A 160 -16.36 8.42 -12.41
C ALA A 160 -15.01 8.95 -12.93
N GLU A 161 -14.12 9.43 -12.04
CA GLU A 161 -12.74 9.79 -12.39
C GLU A 161 -11.94 8.58 -12.89
N LYS A 162 -12.06 7.43 -12.22
CA LYS A 162 -11.39 6.17 -12.62
C LYS A 162 -11.75 5.76 -14.05
N TYR A 163 -13.01 5.91 -14.43
CA TYR A 163 -13.50 5.60 -15.79
C TYR A 163 -13.44 6.81 -16.75
N LYS A 164 -12.79 7.91 -16.36
CA LYS A 164 -12.56 9.11 -17.18
C LYS A 164 -13.84 9.73 -17.77
N VAL A 165 -14.94 9.71 -17.00
CA VAL A 165 -16.21 10.33 -17.38
C VAL A 165 -15.98 11.80 -17.78
N PRO A 166 -16.43 12.24 -18.98
CA PRO A 166 -16.09 13.56 -19.53
C PRO A 166 -16.44 14.74 -18.62
N GLU A 167 -17.54 14.66 -17.87
CA GLU A 167 -18.01 15.73 -16.98
C GLU A 167 -17.05 16.04 -15.85
N LEU A 168 -16.28 15.05 -15.39
CA LEU A 168 -15.32 15.24 -14.30
C LEU A 168 -13.95 15.73 -14.76
N GLN A 169 -13.71 15.81 -16.07
CA GLN A 169 -12.44 16.31 -16.61
C GLN A 169 -12.29 17.83 -16.40
N ARG A 170 -13.40 18.55 -16.30
CA ARG A 170 -13.42 19.99 -16.08
C ARG A 170 -13.78 20.29 -14.63
N LEU A 171 -12.78 20.73 -13.86
CA LEU A 171 -12.95 21.06 -12.45
C LEU A 171 -14.06 22.10 -12.22
N SER A 172 -14.22 23.07 -13.12
CA SER A 172 -15.30 24.08 -13.04
C SER A 172 -16.70 23.46 -13.10
N VAL A 173 -16.90 22.46 -13.97
CA VAL A 173 -18.19 21.76 -14.10
C VAL A 173 -18.50 20.99 -12.81
N VAL A 174 -17.50 20.29 -12.26
CA VAL A 174 -17.63 19.54 -11.00
C VAL A 174 -17.96 20.47 -9.83
N GLN A 175 -17.31 21.62 -9.75
CA GLN A 175 -17.60 22.63 -8.73
C GLN A 175 -19.01 23.19 -8.88
N ASP A 176 -19.44 23.52 -10.10
CA ASP A 176 -20.78 24.04 -10.35
C ASP A 176 -21.87 23.03 -9.98
N ASP A 177 -21.69 21.76 -10.35
CA ASP A 177 -22.66 20.71 -10.06
C ASP A 177 -22.73 20.39 -8.57
N PHE A 178 -21.58 20.38 -7.88
CA PHE A 178 -21.55 20.24 -6.42
C PHE A 178 -22.28 21.39 -5.73
N VAL A 179 -21.98 22.64 -6.12
CA VAL A 179 -22.62 23.82 -5.53
C VAL A 179 -24.13 23.78 -5.78
N LYS A 180 -24.59 23.43 -6.99
CA LYS A 180 -26.03 23.25 -7.28
C LYS A 180 -26.67 22.21 -6.36
N ALA A 181 -25.98 21.09 -6.11
CA ALA A 181 -26.51 20.01 -5.30
C ALA A 181 -26.67 20.38 -3.81
N VAL A 182 -25.77 21.21 -3.27
CA VAL A 182 -25.81 21.64 -1.86
C VAL A 182 -26.58 22.94 -1.64
N ASN A 183 -26.79 23.77 -2.66
CA ASN A 183 -27.39 25.11 -2.55
C ASN A 183 -28.79 25.12 -1.91
N LYS A 184 -29.56 24.02 -2.05
CA LYS A 184 -30.88 23.91 -1.42
C LYS A 184 -30.80 23.83 0.11
N VAL A 185 -29.73 23.25 0.64
CA VAL A 185 -29.55 23.05 2.08
C VAL A 185 -28.67 24.14 2.68
N GLU A 186 -27.55 24.43 2.03
CA GLU A 186 -26.57 25.43 2.48
C GLU A 186 -26.37 26.55 1.43
N PRO A 187 -27.35 27.45 1.26
CA PRO A 187 -27.24 28.55 0.31
C PRO A 187 -26.15 29.55 0.67
N MET A 188 -25.89 29.75 1.97
CA MET A 188 -24.87 30.69 2.45
C MET A 188 -23.46 30.19 2.13
N TRP A 189 -23.18 28.91 2.38
CA TRP A 189 -21.92 28.29 1.96
C TRP A 189 -21.73 28.33 0.45
N ALA A 190 -22.76 27.98 -0.32
CA ALA A 190 -22.72 28.00 -1.79
C ALA A 190 -22.36 29.39 -2.34
N THR A 191 -22.93 30.44 -1.74
CA THR A 191 -22.66 31.83 -2.11
C THR A 191 -21.23 32.25 -1.74
N ASN A 192 -20.75 31.88 -0.55
CA ASN A 192 -19.39 32.19 -0.09
C ASN A 192 -18.33 31.44 -0.90
N PHE A 193 -18.58 30.18 -1.24
CA PHE A 193 -17.70 29.38 -2.08
C PHE A 193 -17.58 29.99 -3.48
N ARG A 194 -18.69 30.46 -4.08
CA ARG A 194 -18.68 31.17 -5.36
C ARG A 194 -18.02 32.56 -5.29
N GLY A 195 -18.30 33.34 -4.24
CA GLY A 195 -17.85 34.73 -4.09
C GLY A 195 -16.41 34.91 -3.61
N GLY A 196 -15.94 34.02 -2.73
CA GLY A 196 -14.60 34.05 -2.11
C GLY A 196 -13.73 32.83 -2.42
N GLY A 197 -14.32 31.62 -2.46
CA GLY A 197 -13.59 30.36 -2.67
C GLY A 197 -13.15 30.08 -4.11
N SER A 198 -13.81 30.70 -5.10
CA SER A 198 -13.47 30.60 -6.54
C SER A 198 -12.26 31.48 -6.93
N ARG A 199 -11.79 32.36 -6.04
CA ARG A 199 -10.62 33.22 -6.27
C ARG A 199 -9.28 32.52 -6.05
N LEU A 200 -9.28 31.28 -5.54
CA LEU A 200 -8.09 30.43 -5.53
C LEU A 200 -8.04 29.62 -6.84
N PRO A 201 -7.01 29.79 -7.69
CA PRO A 201 -7.08 29.35 -9.07
C PRO A 201 -7.16 27.83 -9.31
N LYS A 202 -7.14 26.97 -8.28
CA LYS A 202 -7.13 25.51 -8.41
C LYS A 202 -7.68 24.80 -7.16
N THR A 203 -8.83 25.19 -6.63
CA THR A 203 -9.49 24.44 -5.54
C THR A 203 -9.88 23.06 -6.04
N SER A 204 -9.02 22.07 -5.82
CA SER A 204 -9.26 20.70 -6.25
C SER A 204 -10.59 20.17 -5.68
N ARG A 205 -11.21 19.17 -6.33
CA ARG A 205 -12.43 18.54 -5.82
C ARG A 205 -12.28 18.10 -4.36
N ARG A 206 -11.09 17.59 -3.99
CA ARG A 206 -10.77 17.19 -2.60
C ARG A 206 -10.80 18.36 -1.63
N GLU A 207 -10.24 19.49 -2.03
CA GLU A 207 -10.21 20.71 -1.22
C GLU A 207 -11.61 21.31 -1.04
N MET A 208 -12.42 21.33 -2.11
CA MET A 208 -13.83 21.73 -2.03
C MET A 208 -14.62 20.86 -1.04
N LEU A 209 -14.41 19.53 -1.09
CA LEU A 209 -15.07 18.61 -0.16
C LEU A 209 -14.61 18.80 1.29
N LYS A 210 -13.32 19.09 1.50
CA LYS A 210 -12.75 19.41 2.82
C LYS A 210 -13.42 20.65 3.41
N GLN A 211 -13.45 21.76 2.67
CA GLN A 211 -14.06 23.01 3.11
C GLN A 211 -15.56 22.87 3.38
N PHE A 212 -16.28 22.11 2.56
CA PHE A 212 -17.69 21.81 2.81
C PHE A 212 -17.86 20.99 4.09
N ARG A 213 -17.04 19.95 4.30
CA ARG A 213 -17.08 19.12 5.50
C ARG A 213 -16.82 19.94 6.76
N GLU A 214 -15.80 20.80 6.76
CA GLU A 214 -15.49 21.68 7.89
C GLU A 214 -16.66 22.62 8.22
N HIS A 215 -17.25 23.26 7.20
CA HIS A 215 -18.44 24.09 7.37
C HIS A 215 -19.61 23.32 7.96
N MET A 216 -19.87 22.10 7.48
CA MET A 216 -20.98 21.28 7.95
C MET A 216 -20.74 20.75 9.37
N ILE A 217 -19.51 20.45 9.78
CA ILE A 217 -19.20 20.05 11.15
C ILE A 217 -19.43 21.21 12.12
N LEU A 218 -19.00 22.41 11.76
CA LEU A 218 -19.14 23.61 12.61
C LEU A 218 -20.59 24.05 12.78
N ASN A 219 -21.38 24.02 11.69
CA ASN A 219 -22.74 24.55 11.69
C ASN A 219 -23.82 23.46 11.92
N HIS A 220 -23.51 22.20 11.63
CA HIS A 220 -24.43 21.06 11.71
C HIS A 220 -23.77 19.81 12.30
N PRO A 221 -23.38 19.85 13.59
CA PRO A 221 -22.73 18.72 14.24
C PRO A 221 -23.66 17.50 14.24
N THR A 222 -23.22 16.42 13.61
CA THR A 222 -23.93 15.13 13.64
C THR A 222 -23.60 14.40 14.94
N ARG A 223 -24.51 13.57 15.45
CA ARG A 223 -24.32 12.83 16.72
C ARG A 223 -23.23 11.73 16.64
N ASP A 224 -22.65 11.49 15.46
CA ASP A 224 -21.75 10.36 15.18
C ASP A 224 -20.29 10.78 14.90
N VAL A 225 -19.88 11.96 15.37
CA VAL A 225 -18.53 12.55 15.15
C VAL A 225 -17.39 11.78 15.83
N LYS A 226 -17.67 10.70 16.57
CA LYS A 226 -16.63 9.88 17.22
C LYS A 226 -15.65 9.23 16.24
N LEU A 227 -16.02 9.03 14.97
CA LEU A 227 -15.13 8.45 13.96
C LEU A 227 -14.08 9.45 13.43
N HIS A 228 -14.40 10.75 13.37
CA HIS A 228 -13.50 11.77 12.80
C HIS A 228 -12.43 12.25 13.78
N ALA A 229 -12.65 12.10 15.09
CA ALA A 229 -11.65 12.42 16.11
C ALA A 229 -10.36 11.56 16.01
N ALA A 230 -10.47 10.34 15.47
CA ALA A 230 -9.34 9.41 15.35
C ALA A 230 -8.35 9.79 14.24
N LEU A 231 -8.78 10.53 13.21
CA LEU A 231 -7.90 11.02 12.15
C LEU A 231 -7.31 12.40 12.46
N ALA A 232 -8.07 13.28 13.14
CA ALA A 232 -7.57 14.58 13.59
C ALA A 232 -6.41 14.47 14.58
N ALA A 233 -6.45 13.47 15.48
CA ALA A 233 -5.36 13.20 16.43
C ALA A 233 -4.03 12.76 15.77
N HIS A 234 -4.03 12.49 14.45
CA HIS A 234 -2.83 12.06 13.71
C HIS A 234 -2.13 13.20 12.96
N GLU A 235 -2.80 14.34 12.72
CA GLU A 235 -2.16 15.54 12.14
C GLU A 235 -1.29 16.28 13.19
N ASP A 236 -1.68 16.27 14.47
CA ASP A 236 -0.90 16.87 15.56
C ASP A 236 0.45 16.17 15.82
N ILE A 237 0.65 14.95 15.31
CA ILE A 237 1.91 14.21 15.45
C ILE A 237 2.95 14.67 14.42
N TYR A 238 2.52 15.16 13.26
CA TYR A 238 3.45 15.62 12.20
C TYR A 238 3.94 17.05 12.43
N ASP A 239 3.11 17.94 12.96
CA ASP A 239 3.53 19.33 13.24
C ASP A 239 4.45 19.43 14.48
N ASN A 240 4.27 18.58 15.49
CA ASN A 240 5.17 18.52 16.65
C ASN A 240 6.55 17.92 16.31
N ALA A 241 6.63 17.07 15.27
CA ALA A 241 7.89 16.50 14.81
C ALA A 241 8.75 17.49 13.99
N LEU A 242 8.13 18.51 13.38
CA LEU A 242 8.87 19.56 12.64
C LEU A 242 9.28 20.75 13.52
N ALA A 243 8.57 21.01 14.61
CA ALA A 243 8.91 22.06 15.57
C ALA A 243 10.07 21.70 16.53
N GLY A 244 10.43 20.41 16.62
CA GLY A 244 11.51 19.90 17.48
C GLY A 244 12.92 19.98 16.90
N ALA A 245 13.09 20.39 15.65
CA ALA A 245 14.40 20.51 15.01
C ALA A 245 14.88 21.97 15.01
N ARG A 246 15.26 22.48 16.19
CA ARG A 246 16.11 23.68 16.30
C ARG A 246 17.51 23.23 16.73
N PRO A 247 18.58 23.64 16.01
CA PRO A 247 19.91 23.09 16.22
C PRO A 247 20.49 23.57 17.56
N GLU A 248 21.07 22.63 18.30
CA GLU A 248 21.90 22.94 19.47
C GLU A 248 23.04 23.88 19.06
N GLY A 249 23.08 25.03 19.73
CA GLY A 249 24.20 25.96 19.74
C GLY A 249 24.65 26.13 21.18
N ASP A 250 25.80 25.53 21.48
CA ASP A 250 26.79 25.81 22.52
C ASP A 250 26.44 26.89 23.55
N LEU A 251 26.40 26.50 24.84
CA LEU A 251 26.79 27.36 25.97
C LEU A 251 27.23 26.48 27.15
N GLU A 252 28.42 25.88 27.02
CA GLU A 252 29.21 25.39 28.15
C GLU A 252 30.16 26.51 28.59
N SER A 253 29.93 27.08 29.79
CA SER A 253 30.94 27.66 30.71
C SER A 253 30.27 28.55 31.75
N ARG A 254 29.85 27.95 32.87
CA ARG A 254 29.45 28.68 34.07
C ARG A 254 30.69 28.89 34.95
N SER A 255 31.32 30.05 34.79
CA SER A 255 32.29 30.61 35.73
C SER A 255 31.65 30.75 37.11
N LYS A 256 32.20 30.05 38.12
CA LYS A 256 32.10 30.41 39.53
C LYS A 256 33.35 31.21 39.87
N THR A 257 33.20 32.53 39.98
CA THR A 257 34.15 33.36 40.71
C THR A 257 33.66 33.49 42.14
N ASP A 258 34.49 33.00 43.05
CA ASP A 258 34.53 33.43 44.45
C ASP A 258 34.61 34.96 44.52
N GLU A 259 33.83 35.59 45.39
CA GLU A 259 34.30 36.81 46.06
C GLU A 259 33.67 36.99 47.45
N LEU A 260 34.60 37.00 48.40
CA LEU A 260 34.60 37.41 49.79
C LEU A 260 33.44 38.26 50.34
N SER A 261 33.06 37.90 51.57
CA SER A 261 32.31 38.70 52.54
C SER A 261 32.88 40.11 52.75
N ARG A 262 31.97 41.10 52.75
CA ARG A 262 31.79 42.05 53.85
C ARG A 262 30.43 42.73 53.78
#